data_AF-A0A5K1A1E8-F1
#
_entry.id   AF-A0A5K1A1E8-F1
#
_cell.length_a   1.000
_cell.length_b   1.000
_cell.length_c   1.000
_cell.angle_alpha   90.00
_cell.angle_beta   90.00
_cell.angle_gamma   90.00
#
_symmetry.space_group_name_H-M   'P 1'
#
loop_
_entity.id
_entity.type
_entity.pdbx_description
1 polymer ?
#
loop_
_entity_poly.entity_id
_entity_poly.type
_entity_poly.pdbx_seq_one_letter_code
_entity_poly.pdbx_strand_id
1 'polypeptide(L)'
;EAANPFEYCDIVTTTTHKSLRGPRSGMIFYRKGPKPPKKGQPEGAEYDFEEKINFAVFPSLQGGPHNHQIAALAVALKQALQPGFKAYAKQVKANAVALGNYLMNKGYKLVTGGTENHLVLWDLRPLGLT
;
A
#
# COMPACT_ATOMS: atom_id res chain seq x y z
N GLU A 1 7.00 -8.21 -6.41
CA GLU A 1 5.95 -7.23 -6.01
C GLU A 1 5.86 -6.15 -7.10
N ALA A 2 4.69 -5.55 -7.39
CA ALA A 2 4.65 -4.39 -8.30
C ALA A 2 5.35 -3.21 -7.62
N ALA A 3 6.43 -2.69 -8.22
CA ALA A 3 7.28 -1.67 -7.59
C ALA A 3 6.51 -0.37 -7.28
N ASN A 4 5.56 -0.01 -8.14
CA ASN A 4 4.69 1.14 -7.99
C ASN A 4 3.31 0.88 -8.62
N PRO A 5 2.25 0.63 -7.85
CA PRO A 5 0.92 0.34 -8.41
C PRO A 5 0.33 1.53 -9.19
N PHE A 6 0.79 2.76 -8.93
CA PHE A 6 0.28 3.95 -9.62
C PHE A 6 0.60 3.95 -11.12
N GLU A 7 1.59 3.20 -11.58
CA GLU A 7 1.92 3.08 -13.01
C GLU A 7 0.80 2.43 -13.83
N TYR A 8 0.08 1.47 -13.23
CA TYR A 8 -0.88 0.61 -13.93
C TYR A 8 -2.31 0.75 -13.43
N CYS A 9 -2.49 1.08 -12.16
CA CYS A 9 -3.81 1.12 -11.55
C CYS A 9 -4.54 2.45 -11.81
N ASP A 10 -5.84 2.35 -12.00
CA ASP A 10 -6.77 3.49 -12.10
C ASP A 10 -7.07 4.09 -10.72
N ILE A 11 -7.22 3.22 -9.72
CA ILE A 11 -7.56 3.54 -8.34
C ILE A 11 -6.59 2.79 -7.41
N VAL A 12 -6.05 3.47 -6.41
CA VAL A 12 -5.18 2.88 -5.38
C VAL A 12 -5.71 3.27 -4.01
N THR A 13 -6.11 2.28 -3.21
CA THR A 13 -6.54 2.48 -1.82
C THR A 13 -5.43 2.07 -0.85
N THR A 14 -5.28 2.77 0.26
CA THR A 14 -4.28 2.39 1.28
C THR A 14 -4.71 2.76 2.69
N THR A 15 -4.24 1.96 3.66
CA THR A 15 -4.31 2.32 5.08
C THR A 15 -3.08 3.12 5.50
N THR A 16 -3.26 4.09 6.39
CA THR A 16 -2.18 5.02 6.72
C THR A 16 -1.28 4.59 7.89
N HIS A 17 -1.63 3.51 8.61
CA HIS A 17 -0.98 3.13 9.88
C HIS A 17 0.07 2.01 9.79
N LYS A 18 0.14 1.27 8.68
CA LYS A 18 1.02 0.10 8.55
C LYS A 18 2.46 0.54 8.21
N SER A 19 2.98 0.14 7.05
CA SER A 19 4.29 0.54 6.57
C SER A 19 4.45 2.06 6.42
N LEU A 20 3.34 2.81 6.24
CA LEU A 20 3.34 4.28 6.22
C LEU A 20 3.51 4.92 7.62
N ARG A 21 3.27 4.17 8.70
CA ARG A 21 3.53 4.55 10.09
C ARG A 21 2.81 5.81 10.58
N GLY A 22 1.62 6.10 10.03
CA GLY A 22 0.74 7.20 10.43
C GLY A 22 -0.42 6.77 11.34
N PRO A 23 -1.47 7.60 11.48
CA PRO A 23 -2.65 7.27 12.28
C PRO A 23 -3.50 6.18 11.60
N ARG A 24 -4.48 5.61 12.32
CA ARG A 24 -5.51 4.76 11.71
C ARG A 24 -6.47 5.59 10.86
N SER A 25 -6.23 5.64 9.56
CA SER A 25 -7.08 6.26 8.54
C SER A 25 -6.90 5.54 7.19
N GLY A 26 -7.60 6.02 6.16
CA GLY A 26 -7.51 5.54 4.78
C GLY A 26 -7.33 6.68 3.78
N MET A 27 -6.75 6.36 2.61
CA MET A 27 -6.68 7.25 1.44
C MET A 27 -7.15 6.49 0.20
N ILE A 28 -7.85 7.19 -0.68
CA ILE A 28 -8.27 6.70 -2.00
C ILE A 28 -7.63 7.62 -3.04
N PHE A 29 -6.67 7.11 -3.79
CA PHE A 29 -6.10 7.80 -4.93
C PHE A 29 -6.84 7.37 -6.20
N TYR A 30 -7.03 8.31 -7.11
CA TYR A 30 -7.68 8.10 -8.39
C TYR A 30 -7.02 8.92 -9.48
N ARG A 31 -7.01 8.39 -10.71
CA ARG A 31 -6.55 9.14 -11.88
C ARG A 31 -7.52 10.27 -12.24
N LYS A 32 -6.96 11.34 -12.77
CA LYS A 32 -7.65 12.52 -13.32
C LYS A 32 -7.09 12.85 -14.70
N GLY A 33 -7.87 13.57 -15.51
CA GLY A 33 -7.44 14.04 -16.83
C GLY A 33 -7.58 12.97 -17.93
N PRO A 34 -6.83 13.08 -19.04
CA PRO A 34 -7.01 12.23 -20.21
C PRO A 34 -6.63 10.76 -19.92
N LYS A 35 -7.43 9.85 -20.47
CA LYS A 35 -7.15 8.41 -20.46
C LYS A 35 -6.11 8.06 -21.53
N PRO A 36 -5.22 7.09 -21.28
CA PRO A 36 -4.30 6.60 -22.29
C PRO A 36 -5.07 5.99 -23.48
N PRO A 37 -4.59 6.11 -24.73
CA PRO A 37 -5.30 5.60 -25.89
C PRO A 37 -5.57 4.10 -25.79
N LYS A 38 -6.82 3.70 -26.05
CA LYS A 38 -7.23 2.30 -26.12
C LYS A 38 -8.14 2.07 -27.33
N LYS A 39 -7.95 0.95 -28.04
CA LYS A 39 -8.77 0.61 -29.20
C LYS A 39 -10.25 0.56 -28.82
N GLY A 40 -11.09 1.29 -29.55
CA GLY A 40 -12.52 1.41 -29.28
C GLY A 40 -12.90 2.44 -28.21
N GLN A 41 -11.92 3.14 -27.63
CA GLN A 41 -12.17 4.27 -26.75
C GLN A 41 -12.43 5.53 -27.60
N PRO A 42 -13.42 6.37 -27.25
CA PRO A 42 -13.62 7.63 -27.93
C PRO A 42 -12.40 8.54 -27.79
N GLU A 43 -12.12 9.31 -28.84
CA GLU A 43 -11.08 10.31 -28.82
C GLU A 43 -11.36 11.36 -27.74
N GLY A 44 -10.33 11.77 -27.00
CA GLY A 44 -10.47 12.72 -25.90
C GLY A 44 -11.12 12.16 -24.63
N ALA A 45 -11.23 10.84 -24.47
CA ALA A 45 -11.79 10.26 -23.25
C ALA A 45 -11.01 10.66 -21.99
N GLU A 46 -11.72 11.09 -20.95
CA GLU A 46 -11.14 11.49 -19.66
C GLU A 46 -11.53 10.53 -18.52
N TYR A 47 -10.75 10.58 -17.44
CA TYR A 47 -11.07 9.93 -16.17
C TYR A 47 -12.16 10.69 -15.43
N ASP A 48 -13.17 9.93 -14.98
CA ASP A 48 -14.40 10.40 -14.35
C ASP A 48 -14.52 9.89 -12.91
N PHE A 49 -13.39 9.67 -12.24
CA PHE A 49 -13.34 9.05 -10.91
C PHE A 49 -13.52 10.04 -9.76
N GLU A 50 -13.06 11.28 -9.90
CA GLU A 50 -12.99 12.25 -8.80
C GLU A 50 -14.36 12.49 -8.13
N GLU A 51 -15.35 12.92 -8.90
CA GLU A 51 -16.68 13.22 -8.37
C GLU A 51 -17.35 11.95 -7.82
N LYS A 52 -17.24 10.83 -8.55
CA LYS A 52 -17.85 9.56 -8.16
C LYS A 52 -17.29 9.04 -6.83
N ILE A 53 -15.97 9.10 -6.65
CA ILE A 53 -15.32 8.63 -5.42
C ILE A 53 -15.61 9.60 -4.27
N ASN A 54 -15.49 10.91 -4.49
CA ASN A 54 -15.77 11.88 -3.45
C ASN A 54 -17.23 11.78 -2.97
N PHE A 55 -18.20 11.65 -3.89
CA PHE A 55 -19.61 11.44 -3.57
C PHE A 55 -19.86 10.13 -2.80
N ALA A 56 -19.20 9.05 -3.22
CA ALA A 56 -19.30 7.76 -2.54
C ALA A 56 -18.80 7.83 -1.09
N VAL A 57 -17.73 8.60 -0.82
CA VAL A 57 -17.25 8.84 0.55
C VAL A 57 -18.26 9.70 1.32
N PHE A 58 -18.65 10.84 0.77
CA PHE A 58 -19.65 11.74 1.34
C PHE A 58 -20.43 12.41 0.20
N PRO A 59 -21.78 12.39 0.23
CA PRO A 59 -22.64 12.03 1.34
C PRO A 59 -23.08 10.56 1.38
N SER A 60 -22.61 9.69 0.46
CA SER A 60 -23.23 8.37 0.29
C SER A 60 -22.98 7.39 1.44
N LEU A 61 -21.77 7.32 2.00
CA LEU A 61 -21.41 6.29 3.00
C LEU A 61 -21.05 6.86 4.37
N GLN A 62 -20.26 7.94 4.43
CA GLN A 62 -19.82 8.53 5.68
C GLN A 62 -20.53 9.87 5.97
N GLY A 63 -20.46 10.31 7.23
CA GLY A 63 -20.91 11.62 7.69
C GLY A 63 -19.76 12.61 7.86
N GLY A 64 -19.65 13.21 9.05
CA GLY A 64 -18.62 14.22 9.35
C GLY A 64 -17.19 13.64 9.34
N PRO A 65 -16.20 14.37 8.78
CA PRO A 65 -14.82 13.90 8.72
C PRO A 65 -14.12 13.94 10.09
N HIS A 66 -13.23 12.98 10.34
CA HIS A 66 -12.39 12.95 11.54
C HIS A 66 -11.14 13.84 11.37
N ASN A 67 -11.31 15.16 11.52
CA ASN A 67 -10.24 16.14 11.26
C ASN A 67 -8.94 15.92 12.08
N HIS A 68 -9.05 15.39 13.30
CA HIS A 68 -7.88 15.05 14.12
C HIS A 68 -7.04 13.92 13.48
N GLN A 69 -7.67 12.96 12.79
CA GLN A 69 -6.97 11.91 12.04
C GLN A 69 -6.36 12.47 10.75
N ILE A 70 -7.06 13.39 10.07
CA ILE A 70 -6.54 14.06 8.86
C ILE A 70 -5.29 14.87 9.19
N ALA A 71 -5.30 15.63 10.30
CA ALA A 71 -4.14 16.38 10.76
C ALA A 71 -2.95 15.46 11.09
N ALA A 72 -3.18 14.37 11.83
CA ALA A 72 -2.13 13.39 12.13
C ALA A 72 -1.60 12.70 10.86
N LEU A 73 -2.46 12.48 9.85
CA LEU A 73 -2.07 11.92 8.57
C LEU A 73 -1.15 12.89 7.80
N ALA A 74 -1.46 14.18 7.77
CA ALA A 74 -0.60 15.18 7.14
C ALA A 74 0.81 15.19 7.75
N VAL A 75 0.92 15.05 9.08
CA VAL A 75 2.21 14.91 9.78
C VAL A 75 2.95 13.63 9.33
N ALA A 76 2.27 12.50 9.29
CA ALA A 76 2.86 11.23 8.85
C ALA A 76 3.34 11.27 7.38
N LEU A 77 2.57 11.90 6.49
CA LEU A 77 2.97 12.10 5.08
C LEU A 77 4.21 12.98 4.97
N LYS A 78 4.31 14.06 5.77
CA LYS A 78 5.51 14.89 5.83
C LYS A 78 6.73 14.09 6.31
N GLN A 79 6.56 13.20 7.28
CA GLN A 79 7.62 12.29 7.75
C GLN A 79 8.02 11.29 6.65
N ALA A 80 7.06 10.75 5.89
CA ALA A 80 7.30 9.80 4.83
C ALA A 80 8.16 10.35 3.67
N LEU A 81 8.14 11.67 3.47
CA LEU A 81 8.96 12.38 2.49
C LEU A 81 10.41 12.62 2.95
N GLN A 82 10.73 12.39 4.23
CA GLN A 82 12.08 12.63 4.74
C GLN A 82 13.06 11.55 4.26
N PRO A 83 14.34 11.89 3.98
CA PRO A 83 15.35 10.90 3.58
C PRO A 83 15.50 9.73 4.57
N GLY A 84 15.35 10.02 5.87
CA GLY A 84 15.37 8.99 6.92
C GLY A 84 14.26 7.95 6.78
N PHE A 85 13.11 8.30 6.19
CA PHE A 85 12.03 7.35 5.94
C PHE A 85 12.39 6.36 4.82
N LYS A 86 13.09 6.82 3.77
CA LYS A 86 13.63 5.93 2.72
C LYS A 86 14.67 4.97 3.30
N ALA A 87 15.55 5.44 4.18
CA ALA A 87 16.50 4.59 4.89
C ALA A 87 15.78 3.55 5.77
N TYR A 88 14.76 3.97 6.52
CA TYR A 88 13.88 3.07 7.28
C TYR A 88 13.24 1.99 6.40
N ALA A 89 12.63 2.36 5.27
CA ALA A 89 11.97 1.41 4.37
C ALA A 89 12.96 0.37 3.79
N LYS A 90 14.18 0.80 3.43
CA LYS A 90 15.25 -0.13 3.00
C LYS A 90 15.61 -1.11 4.13
N GLN A 91 15.76 -0.61 5.36
CA GLN A 91 16.10 -1.45 6.51
C GLN A 91 15.00 -2.46 6.84
N VAL A 92 13.72 -2.09 6.71
CA VAL A 92 12.58 -3.00 6.91
C VAL A 92 12.69 -4.22 5.97
N LYS A 93 12.97 -3.98 4.68
CA LYS A 93 13.16 -5.08 3.72
C LYS A 93 14.38 -5.93 4.05
N ALA A 94 15.51 -5.29 4.37
CA ALA A 94 16.73 -6.01 4.74
C ALA A 94 16.52 -6.92 5.97
N ASN A 95 15.79 -6.43 6.97
CA ASN A 95 15.46 -7.20 8.17
C ASN A 95 14.55 -8.39 7.84
N ALA A 96 13.54 -8.22 6.98
CA ALA A 96 12.65 -9.29 6.58
C ALA A 96 13.39 -10.40 5.81
N VAL A 97 14.32 -10.03 4.92
CA VAL A 97 15.19 -10.99 4.22
C VAL A 97 16.12 -11.71 5.20
N ALA A 98 16.74 -10.99 6.14
CA ALA A 98 17.61 -11.59 7.14
C ALA A 98 16.87 -12.60 8.03
N LEU A 99 15.66 -12.25 8.49
CA LEU A 99 14.79 -13.15 9.24
C LEU A 99 14.41 -14.39 8.40
N GLY A 100 14.01 -14.17 7.15
CA GLY A 100 13.64 -15.26 6.25
C GLY A 100 14.79 -16.24 6.02
N ASN A 101 15.98 -15.73 5.72
CA ASN A 101 17.19 -16.54 5.53
C ASN A 101 17.56 -17.31 6.80
N TYR A 102 17.47 -16.67 7.97
CA TYR A 102 17.73 -17.34 9.24
C TYR A 102 16.77 -18.51 9.47
N LEU A 103 15.46 -18.31 9.24
CA LEU A 103 14.46 -19.37 9.38
C LEU A 103 14.72 -20.53 8.41
N MET A 104 15.02 -20.23 7.14
CA MET A 104 15.32 -21.26 6.14
C MET A 104 16.60 -22.05 6.48
N ASN A 105 17.64 -21.39 7.00
CA ASN A 105 18.86 -22.05 7.47
C ASN A 105 18.60 -22.98 8.69
N LYS A 106 17.50 -22.77 9.42
CA LYS A 106 17.04 -23.66 10.50
C LYS A 106 16.15 -24.80 9.99
N GLY A 107 15.98 -24.96 8.67
CA GLY A 107 15.17 -26.01 8.07
C GLY A 107 13.68 -25.67 7.96
N TYR A 108 13.29 -24.43 8.26
CA TYR A 108 11.89 -24.02 8.14
C TYR A 108 11.51 -23.69 6.69
N LYS A 109 10.26 -24.03 6.34
CA LYS A 109 9.70 -23.75 5.03
C LYS A 109 9.01 -22.39 5.01
N LEU A 110 9.48 -21.48 4.16
CA LEU A 110 8.76 -20.25 3.84
C LEU A 110 7.99 -20.43 2.52
N VAL A 111 6.77 -19.90 2.46
CA VAL A 111 6.03 -19.78 1.20
C VAL A 111 6.86 -18.92 0.25
N THR A 112 6.91 -19.31 -1.03
CA THR A 112 7.78 -18.75 -2.09
C THR A 112 9.30 -18.78 -1.83
N GLY A 113 9.78 -19.39 -0.73
CA GLY A 113 11.21 -19.54 -0.44
C GLY A 113 11.95 -18.24 -0.10
N GLY A 114 11.24 -17.20 0.37
CA GLY A 114 11.85 -15.91 0.70
C GLY A 114 10.84 -14.77 0.77
N THR A 115 11.32 -13.53 0.65
CA THR A 115 10.47 -12.33 0.58
C THR A 115 11.14 -11.21 -0.20
N GLU A 116 10.33 -10.41 -0.90
CA GLU A 116 10.74 -9.16 -1.55
C GLU A 116 10.21 -7.93 -0.82
N ASN A 117 9.47 -8.11 0.28
CA ASN A 117 8.74 -7.05 0.98
C ASN A 117 9.04 -7.03 2.49
N HIS A 118 8.07 -6.66 3.31
CA HIS A 118 8.23 -6.41 4.75
C HIS A 118 7.85 -7.60 5.63
N LEU A 119 7.39 -8.73 5.07
CA LEU A 119 6.95 -9.90 5.83
C LEU A 119 7.48 -11.20 5.24
N VAL A 120 7.42 -12.27 6.03
CA VAL A 120 7.62 -13.65 5.56
C VAL A 120 6.37 -14.45 5.92
N LEU A 121 6.04 -15.45 5.10
CA LEU A 121 4.95 -16.37 5.40
C LEU A 121 5.53 -17.75 5.69
N TRP A 122 5.44 -18.17 6.95
CA TRP A 122 6.04 -19.40 7.44
C TRP A 122 5.04 -20.56 7.38
N ASP A 123 5.35 -21.57 6.57
CA ASP A 123 4.58 -22.81 6.49
C ASP A 123 4.98 -23.76 7.62
N LEU A 124 4.13 -23.87 8.65
CA LEU A 124 4.35 -24.73 9.81
C LEU A 124 3.87 -26.18 9.59
N ARG A 125 3.11 -26.46 8.52
CA ARG A 125 2.56 -27.81 8.27
C ARG A 125 3.63 -28.92 8.23
N PRO A 126 4.83 -28.72 7.63
CA PRO A 126 5.89 -29.73 7.63
C PRO A 126 6.41 -30.10 9.03
N LEU A 127 6.17 -29.25 10.03
CA LEU A 127 6.59 -29.50 11.41
C LEU A 127 5.61 -30.42 12.17
N GLY A 128 4.43 -30.70 11.61
CA GLY A 128 3.45 -31.58 12.25
C GLY A 128 2.96 -31.07 13.61
N LEU A 129 2.95 -29.75 13.83
CA LEU A 129 2.45 -29.15 15.07
C LEU A 129 0.96 -29.45 15.21
N THR A 130 0.56 -29.97 16.38
CA THR A 130 -0.82 -30.27 16.78
C THR A 130 -1.37 -29.18 17.69
#